data_AF-A0A661H4E5-F1
#
_entry.id   AF-A0A661H4E5-F1
#
_cell.length_a   1.000
_cell.length_b   1.000
_cell.length_c   1.000
_cell.angle_alpha   90.00
_cell.angle_beta   90.00
_cell.angle_gamma   90.00
#
_symmetry.space_group_name_H-M   'P 1'
#
loop_
_entity.id
_entity.type
_entity.pdbx_description
1 polymer ?
#
loop_
_entity_poly.entity_id
_entity_poly.type
_entity_poly.pdbx_seq_one_letter_code
_entity_poly.pdbx_strand_id
1 'polypeptide(L)'
;MLANAELAQDFTILNQQYRKLTNALLDAVGMPGMPFAVDVTEQGNFRGFDGNQFYVVDSGAITARYQGKAVYTLEEGDILLPDIAGTADREIAVFYGSEAGAGLRVYPALEFMQRVFSDPEAIKLWTRLLVTYCGLMLRITAANTLEDTPTTPGFEIYEPGDIIIRQGDRADFVFNMSSGVAEVLVDDITVGRIGEDEIFGAMAALTHADRSATVRAKTTCSVVKVPKEQFTELIKNNPATIHSLLIDMANSIVNLNEQLVGLRGSNE
;
A
#
# COMPACT_ATOMS: atom_id res chain seq x y z
N MET A 1 1.49 5.13 10.15
CA MET A 1 2.06 6.47 10.34
C MET A 1 2.59 6.95 9.00
N LEU A 2 1.77 7.70 8.27
CA LEU A 2 2.10 8.20 6.93
C LEU A 2 2.42 9.68 7.05
N ALA A 3 3.71 10.01 7.13
CA ALA A 3 4.19 11.39 7.04
C ALA A 3 5.57 11.48 6.37
N ASN A 4 6.38 10.42 6.38
CA ASN A 4 7.74 10.45 5.82
C ASN A 4 7.97 9.28 4.87
N ALA A 5 7.24 9.20 3.76
CA ALA A 5 7.99 8.80 2.56
C ALA A 5 8.95 9.97 2.37
N GLU A 6 10.26 9.75 2.58
CA GLU A 6 11.28 10.71 2.15
C GLU A 6 11.10 10.87 0.64
N LEU A 7 10.21 11.79 0.27
CA LEU A 7 9.95 12.12 -1.11
C LEU A 7 11.31 12.61 -1.63
N ALA A 8 11.86 11.86 -2.58
CA ALA A 8 13.20 12.04 -3.10
C ALA A 8 13.49 13.52 -3.39
N GLN A 9 14.76 13.94 -3.37
CA GLN A 9 15.20 15.33 -3.60
C GLN A 9 14.49 16.00 -4.81
N ASP A 10 14.19 15.22 -5.85
CA ASP A 10 13.43 15.63 -7.02
C ASP A 10 12.01 16.13 -6.72
N PHE A 11 11.29 15.52 -5.78
CA PHE A 11 9.95 15.94 -5.38
C PHE A 11 9.96 17.33 -4.74
N THR A 12 10.91 17.58 -3.85
CA THR A 12 11.08 18.89 -3.20
C THR A 12 11.35 19.99 -4.23
N ILE A 13 12.17 19.71 -5.24
CA ILE A 13 12.45 20.64 -6.34
C ILE A 13 11.18 20.92 -7.16
N LEU A 14 10.42 19.87 -7.51
CA LEU A 14 9.15 20.05 -8.24
C LEU A 14 8.13 20.83 -7.42
N ASN A 15 8.04 20.61 -6.11
CA ASN A 15 7.09 21.31 -5.26
C ASN A 15 7.42 22.80 -5.16
N GLN A 16 8.71 23.14 -5.02
CA GLN A 16 9.16 24.54 -5.09
C GLN A 16 8.85 25.18 -6.45
N GLN A 17 9.00 24.43 -7.55
CA GLN A 17 8.65 24.92 -8.87
C GLN A 17 7.14 25.13 -9.02
N TYR A 18 6.32 24.24 -8.46
CA TYR A 18 4.87 24.35 -8.45
C TYR A 18 4.40 25.62 -7.74
N ARG A 19 4.94 25.89 -6.55
CA ARG A 19 4.64 27.13 -5.79
C ARG A 19 5.04 28.40 -6.56
N LYS A 20 6.22 28.40 -7.18
CA LYS A 20 6.68 29.53 -8.03
C LYS A 20 5.75 29.77 -9.22
N LEU A 21 5.30 28.71 -9.90
CA LEU A 21 4.37 28.80 -11.01
C LEU A 21 3.00 29.30 -10.57
N THR A 22 2.53 28.85 -9.41
CA THR A 22 1.27 29.31 -8.81
C THR A 22 1.30 30.81 -8.57
N ASN A 23 2.33 31.32 -7.89
CA ASN A 23 2.46 32.76 -7.62
C ASN A 23 2.53 33.58 -8.91
N ALA A 24 3.37 33.17 -9.88
CA ALA A 24 3.49 33.86 -11.16
C ALA A 24 2.16 33.88 -11.94
N LEU A 25 1.39 32.78 -11.89
CA LEU A 25 0.08 32.69 -12.52
C LEU A 25 -0.91 33.65 -11.86
N LEU A 26 -0.96 33.70 -10.52
CA LEU A 26 -1.86 34.61 -9.79
C LEU A 26 -1.54 36.07 -10.10
N ASP A 27 -0.25 36.43 -10.18
CA ASP A 27 0.19 37.77 -10.56
C ASP A 27 -0.24 38.12 -12.00
N ALA A 28 -0.08 37.18 -12.95
CA ALA A 28 -0.49 37.38 -14.35
C ALA A 28 -2.02 37.51 -14.50
N VAL A 29 -2.78 36.72 -13.74
CA VAL A 29 -4.25 36.79 -13.72
C VAL A 29 -4.73 38.09 -13.09
N GLY A 30 -3.99 38.65 -12.13
CA GLY A 30 -4.27 39.97 -11.54
C GLY A 30 -5.66 40.07 -10.91
N MET A 31 -6.18 38.95 -10.40
CA MET A 31 -7.50 38.86 -9.77
C MET A 31 -7.32 38.80 -8.24
N PRO A 32 -8.04 39.61 -7.46
CA PRO A 32 -8.03 39.47 -6.01
C PRO A 32 -8.83 38.23 -5.59
N GLY A 33 -8.23 37.38 -4.78
CA GLY A 33 -8.94 36.24 -4.19
C GLY A 33 -9.79 36.66 -3.00
N MET A 34 -10.96 36.05 -2.83
CA MET A 34 -11.83 36.31 -1.67
C MET A 34 -11.38 35.45 -0.49
N PRO A 35 -11.26 36.01 0.73
CA PRO A 35 -10.84 35.22 1.89
C PRO A 35 -11.91 34.19 2.26
N PHE A 36 -11.46 32.98 2.58
CA PHE A 36 -12.30 31.87 3.03
C PHE A 36 -11.60 31.12 4.15
N ALA A 37 -12.25 31.00 5.30
CA ALA A 37 -11.71 30.28 6.45
C ALA A 37 -12.15 28.81 6.41
N VAL A 38 -11.21 27.92 6.69
CA VAL A 38 -11.43 26.49 6.87
C VAL A 38 -11.33 26.19 8.36
N ASP A 39 -12.43 25.74 8.94
CA ASP A 39 -12.47 25.30 10.34
C ASP A 39 -11.67 24.02 10.57
N VAL A 40 -11.26 23.82 11.83
CA VAL A 40 -10.58 22.60 12.27
C VAL A 40 -11.44 21.37 11.96
N THR A 41 -10.91 20.45 11.17
CA THR A 41 -11.57 19.24 10.70
C THR A 41 -10.58 18.08 10.68
N GLU A 42 -10.47 17.37 11.81
CA GLU A 42 -9.59 16.20 11.97
C GLU A 42 -9.85 15.08 10.95
N GLN A 43 -11.13 14.88 10.56
CA GLN A 43 -11.53 13.83 9.62
C GLN A 43 -11.56 14.28 8.15
N GLY A 44 -11.33 15.58 7.86
CA GLY A 44 -11.44 16.12 6.50
C GLY A 44 -12.87 16.11 5.98
N ASN A 45 -13.75 16.90 6.61
CA ASN A 45 -15.18 16.87 6.31
C ASN A 45 -15.63 17.87 5.21
N PHE A 46 -14.70 18.51 4.49
CA PHE A 46 -15.06 19.37 3.36
C PHE A 46 -14.88 18.59 2.05
N ARG A 47 -16.00 18.32 1.37
CA ARG A 47 -16.02 17.63 0.08
C ARG A 47 -15.44 18.52 -1.01
N GLY A 48 -14.80 17.89 -1.99
CA GLY A 48 -14.51 18.40 -3.33
C GLY A 48 -15.04 19.81 -3.54
N PHE A 49 -14.15 20.77 -3.32
CA PHE A 49 -14.41 22.18 -3.49
C PHE A 49 -15.16 22.45 -4.80
N ASP A 50 -16.09 23.41 -4.76
CA ASP A 50 -16.96 23.77 -5.88
C ASP A 50 -16.18 23.73 -7.21
N GLY A 51 -16.60 22.89 -8.15
CA GLY A 51 -15.96 22.76 -9.46
C GLY A 51 -15.92 24.08 -10.24
N ASN A 52 -16.67 25.09 -9.79
CA ASN A 52 -16.67 26.44 -10.30
C ASN A 52 -15.72 27.38 -9.55
N GLN A 53 -14.83 26.89 -8.67
CA GLN A 53 -13.92 27.69 -7.88
C GLN A 53 -12.51 27.10 -7.82
N PHE A 54 -11.49 27.96 -7.81
CA PHE A 54 -10.12 27.63 -7.46
C PHE A 54 -9.80 28.18 -6.08
N TYR A 55 -8.91 27.49 -5.37
CA TYR A 55 -8.52 27.85 -4.01
C TYR A 55 -7.01 27.88 -3.90
N VAL A 56 -6.49 28.88 -3.22
CA VAL A 56 -5.06 28.97 -2.90
C VAL A 56 -4.92 29.02 -1.40
N VAL A 57 -4.01 28.24 -0.83
CA VAL A 57 -3.73 28.29 0.61
C VAL A 57 -3.04 29.60 0.94
N ASP A 58 -3.66 30.40 1.79
CA ASP A 58 -3.17 31.69 2.27
C ASP A 58 -2.45 31.56 3.61
N SER A 59 -2.92 30.68 4.49
CA SER A 59 -2.28 30.37 5.76
C SER A 59 -2.68 28.99 6.27
N GLY A 60 -1.77 28.36 7.01
CA GLY A 60 -1.98 27.00 7.53
C GLY A 60 -1.73 25.92 6.47
N ALA A 61 -2.36 24.76 6.67
CA ALA A 61 -2.19 23.60 5.80
C ALA A 61 -3.51 22.87 5.59
N ILE A 62 -3.68 22.30 4.38
CA ILE A 62 -4.83 21.50 3.99
C ILE A 62 -4.37 20.10 3.60
N THR A 63 -4.89 19.08 4.26
CA THR A 63 -4.63 17.68 3.95
C THR A 63 -5.68 17.15 2.97
N ALA A 64 -5.22 16.60 1.85
CA ALA A 64 -6.05 15.86 0.90
C ALA A 64 -6.17 14.39 1.33
N ARG A 65 -7.39 13.87 1.38
CA ARG A 65 -7.74 12.50 1.78
C ARG A 65 -8.56 11.82 0.69
N TYR A 66 -8.18 10.60 0.34
CA TYR A 66 -8.92 9.75 -0.60
C TYR A 66 -9.20 8.41 0.08
N GLN A 67 -10.47 7.98 0.09
CA GLN A 67 -10.93 6.78 0.80
C GLN A 67 -10.43 6.70 2.26
N GLY A 68 -10.44 7.84 2.96
CA GLY A 68 -10.00 7.95 4.36
C GLY A 68 -8.47 8.01 4.57
N LYS A 69 -7.66 7.72 3.55
CA LYS A 69 -6.19 7.80 3.61
C LYS A 69 -5.72 9.22 3.27
N ALA A 70 -4.86 9.81 4.11
CA ALA A 70 -4.16 11.04 3.77
C ALA A 70 -3.19 10.77 2.62
N VAL A 71 -3.30 11.55 1.54
CA VAL A 71 -2.52 11.37 0.31
C VAL A 71 -1.36 12.36 0.27
N TYR A 72 -1.66 13.65 0.46
CA TYR A 72 -0.68 14.74 0.52
C TYR A 72 -1.23 15.94 1.28
N THR A 73 -0.35 16.87 1.65
CA THR A 73 -0.69 18.11 2.34
C THR A 73 -0.27 19.30 1.47
N LEU A 74 -1.15 20.29 1.39
CA LEU A 74 -0.96 21.56 0.71
C LEU A 74 -0.63 22.62 1.75
N GLU A 75 0.37 23.43 1.43
CA GLU A 75 0.85 24.51 2.28
C GLU A 75 0.59 25.87 1.64
N GLU A 76 0.92 26.94 2.37
CA GLU A 76 0.84 28.31 1.88
C GLU A 76 1.46 28.49 0.49
N GLY A 77 0.67 29.10 -0.41
CA GLY A 77 1.02 29.34 -1.81
C GLY A 77 0.68 28.20 -2.76
N ASP A 78 0.21 27.06 -2.27
CA ASP A 78 -0.21 25.96 -3.13
C ASP A 78 -1.67 26.16 -3.58
N ILE A 79 -1.93 25.88 -4.86
CA ILE A 79 -3.28 25.93 -5.45
C ILE A 79 -3.93 24.54 -5.40
N LEU A 80 -5.19 24.52 -4.95
CA LEU A 80 -6.10 23.40 -5.08
C LEU A 80 -6.81 23.48 -6.42
N LEU A 81 -6.60 22.45 -7.25
CA LEU A 81 -7.34 22.26 -8.48
C LEU A 81 -8.65 21.49 -8.19
N PRO A 82 -9.73 21.77 -8.92
CA PRO A 82 -11.03 21.13 -8.69
C PRO A 82 -10.97 19.63 -8.99
N ASP A 83 -11.60 18.83 -8.13
CA ASP A 83 -11.81 17.40 -8.37
C ASP A 83 -13.03 17.20 -9.28
N ILE A 84 -12.82 17.29 -10.59
CA ILE A 84 -13.90 17.17 -11.59
C ILE A 84 -14.62 15.82 -11.48
N ALA A 85 -13.92 14.72 -11.12
CA ALA A 85 -14.52 13.40 -11.01
C ALA A 85 -15.39 13.26 -9.75
N GLY A 86 -14.92 13.75 -8.60
CA GLY A 86 -15.64 13.72 -7.32
C GLY A 86 -16.88 14.61 -7.27
N THR A 87 -17.03 15.57 -8.19
CA THR A 87 -18.26 16.36 -8.30
C THR A 87 -19.46 15.56 -8.81
N ALA A 88 -19.22 14.52 -9.63
CA ALA A 88 -20.27 13.69 -10.22
C ALA A 88 -20.65 12.48 -9.34
N ASP A 89 -19.69 11.90 -8.62
CA ASP A 89 -19.88 10.72 -7.78
C ASP A 89 -19.25 10.90 -6.40
N ARG A 90 -20.09 10.76 -5.36
CA ARG A 90 -19.73 10.97 -3.96
C ARG A 90 -18.86 9.86 -3.39
N GLU A 91 -18.87 8.66 -3.97
CA GLU A 91 -18.09 7.53 -3.47
C GLU A 91 -16.60 7.63 -3.85
N ILE A 92 -16.27 8.43 -4.86
CA ILE A 92 -14.90 8.62 -5.38
C ILE A 92 -14.35 10.04 -5.14
N ALA A 93 -15.03 10.84 -4.31
CA ALA A 93 -14.61 12.23 -4.06
C ALA A 93 -13.36 12.32 -3.18
N VAL A 94 -12.48 13.26 -3.52
CA VAL A 94 -11.38 13.68 -2.62
C VAL A 94 -11.93 14.60 -1.53
N PHE A 95 -11.51 14.36 -0.30
CA PHE A 95 -11.86 15.13 0.87
C PHE A 95 -10.70 16.00 1.32
N TYR A 96 -10.99 17.22 1.75
CA TYR A 96 -9.99 18.17 2.23
C TYR A 96 -10.31 18.56 3.68
N GLY A 97 -9.27 18.76 4.48
CA GLY A 97 -9.40 19.18 5.88
C GLY A 97 -8.14 19.81 6.43
N SER A 98 -8.28 20.44 7.59
CA SER A 98 -7.15 20.99 8.33
C SER A 98 -7.22 20.60 9.80
N GLU A 99 -6.13 20.11 10.37
CA GLU A 99 -6.07 19.76 11.79
C GLU A 99 -5.93 21.00 12.69
N ALA A 100 -5.44 22.13 12.15
CA ALA A 100 -5.25 23.38 12.89
C ALA A 100 -6.13 24.53 12.37
N GLY A 101 -6.94 24.29 11.33
CA GLY A 101 -7.61 25.33 10.57
C GLY A 101 -6.68 25.98 9.54
N ALA A 102 -7.26 26.59 8.52
CA ALA A 102 -6.51 27.22 7.43
C ALA A 102 -7.25 28.41 6.82
N GLY A 103 -6.51 29.37 6.28
CA GLY A 103 -7.05 30.45 5.45
C GLY A 103 -6.82 30.13 3.98
N LEU A 104 -7.85 30.30 3.15
CA LEU A 104 -7.81 30.13 1.70
C LEU A 104 -8.20 31.44 0.99
N ARG A 105 -7.70 31.61 -0.23
CA ARG A 105 -8.20 32.59 -1.21
C ARG A 105 -9.00 31.87 -2.28
N VAL A 106 -10.22 32.33 -2.50
CA VAL A 106 -11.18 31.75 -3.45
C VAL A 106 -11.24 32.58 -4.72
N TYR A 107 -11.24 31.90 -5.86
CA TYR A 107 -11.32 32.50 -7.19
C TYR A 107 -12.44 31.82 -7.98
N PRO A 108 -13.45 32.55 -8.48
CA PRO A 108 -14.42 32.03 -9.44
C PRO A 108 -13.71 31.45 -10.68
N ALA A 109 -13.85 30.15 -10.92
CA ALA A 109 -13.10 29.44 -11.95
C ALA A 109 -13.35 29.98 -13.36
N LEU A 110 -14.60 30.35 -13.68
CA LEU A 110 -14.93 30.91 -14.99
C LEU A 110 -14.18 32.22 -15.27
N GLU A 111 -14.22 33.17 -14.33
CA GLU A 111 -13.54 34.47 -14.49
C GLU A 111 -12.02 34.29 -14.49
N PHE A 112 -11.52 33.43 -13.60
CA PHE A 112 -10.10 33.08 -13.55
C PHE A 112 -9.62 32.54 -14.89
N MET A 113 -10.31 31.56 -15.46
CA MET A 113 -9.93 30.95 -16.74
C MET A 113 -10.09 31.92 -17.91
N GLN A 114 -11.11 32.79 -17.91
CA GLN A 114 -11.24 33.85 -18.93
C GLN A 114 -10.01 34.75 -18.97
N ARG A 115 -9.49 35.14 -17.80
CA ARG A 115 -8.26 35.94 -17.70
C ARG A 115 -7.04 35.15 -18.15
N VAL A 116 -6.91 33.89 -17.73
CA VAL A 116 -5.83 32.99 -18.20
C VAL A 116 -5.82 32.92 -19.72
N PHE A 117 -6.97 32.70 -20.36
CA PHE A 117 -7.05 32.60 -21.83
C PHE A 117 -6.91 33.93 -22.58
N SER A 118 -6.98 35.05 -21.87
CA SER A 118 -6.83 36.38 -22.46
C SER A 118 -5.37 36.85 -22.54
N ASP A 119 -4.45 36.18 -21.83
CA ASP A 119 -3.02 36.50 -21.81
C ASP A 119 -2.17 35.26 -22.19
N PRO A 120 -1.42 35.30 -23.31
CA PRO A 120 -0.53 34.22 -23.70
C PRO A 120 0.48 33.78 -22.63
N GLU A 121 0.99 34.70 -21.80
CA GLU A 121 1.91 34.34 -20.72
C GLU A 121 1.17 33.58 -19.60
N ALA A 122 -0.04 34.00 -19.23
CA ALA A 122 -0.88 33.25 -18.30
C ALA A 122 -1.23 31.84 -18.80
N ILE A 123 -1.53 31.67 -20.11
CA ILE A 123 -1.74 30.34 -20.71
C ILE A 123 -0.52 29.44 -20.53
N LYS A 124 0.68 29.98 -20.78
CA LYS A 124 1.94 29.26 -20.63
C LYS A 124 2.19 28.88 -19.17
N LEU A 125 1.94 29.78 -18.23
CA LEU A 125 2.06 29.52 -16.79
C LEU A 125 1.08 28.44 -16.33
N TRP A 126 -0.19 28.54 -16.74
CA TRP A 126 -1.22 27.55 -16.45
C TRP A 126 -0.84 26.15 -16.98
N THR A 127 -0.40 26.08 -18.23
CA THR A 127 0.00 24.81 -18.86
C THR A 127 1.19 24.18 -18.12
N ARG A 128 2.21 24.99 -17.77
CA ARG A 128 3.37 24.50 -17.00
C ARG A 128 2.97 24.03 -15.60
N LEU A 129 2.06 24.75 -14.95
CA LEU A 129 1.53 24.38 -13.64
C LEU A 129 0.85 23.01 -13.68
N LEU A 130 -0.02 22.77 -14.67
CA LEU A 130 -0.69 21.48 -14.84
C LEU A 130 0.30 20.33 -15.11
N VAL A 131 1.30 20.55 -15.97
CA VAL A 131 2.35 19.54 -16.24
C VAL A 131 3.15 19.23 -14.97
N THR A 132 3.52 20.26 -14.19
CA THR A 132 4.22 20.08 -12.92
C THR A 132 3.34 19.33 -11.90
N TYR A 133 2.06 19.65 -11.81
CA TYR A 133 1.09 18.95 -10.96
C TYR A 133 0.99 17.45 -11.31
N CYS A 134 0.84 17.12 -12.60
CA CYS A 134 0.87 15.72 -13.05
C CYS A 134 2.18 15.01 -12.66
N GLY A 135 3.32 15.71 -12.77
CA GLY A 135 4.63 15.19 -12.36
C GLY A 135 4.76 14.94 -10.85
N LEU A 136 4.10 15.76 -10.02
CA LEU A 136 4.01 15.54 -8.57
C LEU A 136 3.13 14.33 -8.26
N MET A 137 1.95 14.24 -8.87
CA MET A 137 1.03 13.11 -8.66
C MET A 137 1.67 11.78 -9.07
N LEU A 138 2.40 11.73 -10.20
CA LEU A 138 3.13 10.53 -10.61
C LEU A 138 4.12 10.05 -9.55
N ARG A 139 4.86 10.97 -8.92
CA ARG A 139 5.84 10.65 -7.88
C ARG A 139 5.19 10.20 -6.58
N ILE A 140 4.08 10.84 -6.19
CA ILE A 140 3.28 10.42 -5.03
C ILE A 140 2.74 9.01 -5.26
N THR A 141 2.21 8.73 -6.46
CA THR A 141 1.73 7.39 -6.83
C THR A 141 2.89 6.40 -6.77
N ALA A 142 4.02 6.66 -7.43
CA ALA A 142 5.17 5.77 -7.41
C ALA A 142 5.69 5.48 -5.99
N ALA A 143 5.72 6.49 -5.11
CA ALA A 143 6.11 6.33 -3.71
C ALA A 143 5.10 5.52 -2.88
N ASN A 144 3.87 5.35 -3.36
CA ASN A 144 2.80 4.59 -2.71
C ASN A 144 2.45 3.27 -3.43
N THR A 145 2.99 3.04 -4.63
CA THR A 145 2.85 1.77 -5.34
C THR A 145 3.74 0.76 -4.64
N LEU A 146 3.15 -0.38 -4.24
CA LEU A 146 3.92 -1.51 -3.75
C LEU A 146 4.87 -1.93 -4.87
N GLU A 147 6.17 -2.02 -4.58
CA GLU A 147 7.09 -2.65 -5.51
C GLU A 147 6.58 -4.07 -5.74
N ASP A 148 6.24 -4.40 -6.99
CA ASP A 148 6.13 -5.79 -7.42
C ASP A 148 7.55 -6.35 -7.33
N THR A 149 7.95 -6.85 -6.16
CA THR A 149 9.18 -7.63 -6.06
C THR A 149 8.94 -8.85 -6.95
N PRO A 150 9.66 -9.01 -8.08
CA PRO A 150 9.55 -10.22 -8.86
C PRO A 150 10.19 -11.32 -8.03
N THR A 151 9.41 -11.92 -7.14
CA THR A 151 9.77 -13.20 -6.58
C THR A 151 9.85 -14.11 -7.78
N THR A 152 11.02 -14.71 -8.01
CA THR A 152 11.14 -15.86 -8.90
C THR A 152 11.16 -17.05 -7.95
N PRO A 153 10.00 -17.60 -7.56
CA PRO A 153 10.01 -18.79 -6.74
C PRO A 153 10.76 -19.90 -7.50
N GLY A 154 11.66 -20.58 -6.82
CA GLY A 154 12.27 -21.78 -7.38
C GLY A 154 11.21 -22.87 -7.46
N PHE A 155 11.00 -23.45 -8.63
CA PHE A 155 10.22 -24.69 -8.76
C PHE A 155 11.17 -25.88 -8.62
N GLU A 156 10.91 -26.73 -7.63
CA GLU A 156 11.66 -27.95 -7.39
C GLU A 156 10.71 -29.15 -7.40
N ILE A 157 11.13 -30.25 -8.02
CA ILE A 157 10.40 -31.52 -8.03
C ILE A 157 11.11 -32.48 -7.10
N TYR A 158 10.34 -33.13 -6.24
CA TYR A 158 10.81 -34.13 -5.28
C TYR A 158 10.13 -35.46 -5.55
N GLU A 159 10.90 -36.55 -5.61
CA GLU A 159 10.37 -37.89 -5.82
C GLU A 159 9.96 -38.54 -4.49
N PRO A 160 9.12 -39.60 -4.52
CA PRO A 160 8.73 -40.31 -3.30
C PRO A 160 9.95 -40.76 -2.48
N GLY A 161 9.98 -40.34 -1.21
CA GLY A 161 11.07 -40.62 -0.26
C GLY A 161 12.07 -39.48 -0.10
N ASP A 162 12.08 -38.50 -1.00
CA ASP A 162 13.00 -37.36 -0.90
C ASP A 162 12.66 -36.45 0.30
N ILE A 163 13.70 -35.90 0.93
CA ILE A 163 13.57 -34.99 2.07
C ILE A 163 13.56 -33.56 1.55
N ILE A 164 12.44 -32.88 1.77
CA ILE A 164 12.23 -31.47 1.38
C ILE A 164 12.75 -30.54 2.48
N ILE A 165 12.49 -30.88 3.75
CA ILE A 165 12.97 -30.14 4.93
C ILE A 165 13.52 -31.16 5.92
N ARG A 166 14.65 -30.85 6.57
CA ARG A 166 15.20 -31.68 7.64
C ARG A 166 15.06 -30.97 8.99
N GLN A 167 14.64 -31.73 10.01
CA GLN A 167 14.57 -31.25 11.39
C GLN A 167 15.95 -30.78 11.88
N GLY A 168 15.99 -29.65 12.59
CA GLY A 168 17.22 -29.03 13.11
C GLY A 168 17.96 -28.12 12.13
N ASP A 169 17.62 -28.13 10.83
CA ASP A 169 18.23 -27.22 9.86
C ASP A 169 17.77 -25.77 10.08
N ARG A 170 18.53 -24.81 9.54
CA ARG A 170 18.09 -23.41 9.50
C ARG A 170 17.01 -23.19 8.45
N ALA A 171 16.13 -22.24 8.72
CA ALA A 171 15.02 -21.90 7.82
C ALA A 171 15.35 -20.72 6.90
N ASP A 172 16.02 -21.02 5.79
CA ASP A 172 16.34 -20.03 4.75
C ASP A 172 15.22 -19.86 3.70
N PHE A 173 14.26 -20.80 3.67
CA PHE A 173 13.18 -20.83 2.68
C PHE A 173 11.82 -21.18 3.30
N VAL A 174 10.75 -20.75 2.65
CA VAL A 174 9.38 -21.21 2.86
C VAL A 174 8.89 -21.90 1.59
N PHE A 175 8.05 -22.90 1.75
CA PHE A 175 7.62 -23.75 0.66
C PHE A 175 6.10 -23.74 0.52
N ASN A 176 5.62 -23.89 -0.71
CA ASN A 176 4.22 -24.14 -1.02
C ASN A 176 4.13 -25.39 -1.90
N MET A 177 3.22 -26.30 -1.54
CA MET A 177 3.01 -27.53 -2.29
C MET A 177 2.10 -27.26 -3.49
N SER A 178 2.64 -27.19 -4.70
CA SER A 178 1.80 -26.99 -5.90
C SER A 178 1.08 -28.25 -6.34
N SER A 179 1.64 -29.43 -6.07
CA SER A 179 0.96 -30.71 -6.27
C SER A 179 1.70 -31.84 -5.55
N GLY A 180 0.96 -32.87 -5.14
CA GLY A 180 1.50 -34.04 -4.44
C GLY A 180 1.17 -34.06 -2.95
N VAL A 181 1.75 -35.02 -2.24
CA VAL A 181 1.56 -35.22 -0.81
C VAL A 181 2.90 -35.50 -0.14
N ALA A 182 3.17 -34.82 0.97
CA ALA A 182 4.32 -35.09 1.83
C ALA A 182 3.87 -35.48 3.25
N GLU A 183 4.73 -36.18 3.97
CA GLU A 183 4.56 -36.48 5.39
C GLU A 183 5.49 -35.62 6.24
N VAL A 184 5.03 -35.28 7.44
CA VAL A 184 5.77 -34.52 8.44
C VAL A 184 6.20 -35.47 9.55
N LEU A 185 7.50 -35.50 9.86
CA LEU A 185 8.09 -36.37 10.87
C LEU A 185 8.81 -35.56 11.96
N VAL A 186 8.65 -35.96 13.21
CA VAL A 186 9.44 -35.47 14.34
C VAL A 186 10.11 -36.68 14.98
N ASP A 187 11.44 -36.68 15.04
CA ASP A 187 12.22 -37.81 15.55
C ASP A 187 11.80 -39.16 14.91
N ASP A 188 11.64 -39.15 13.58
CA ASP A 188 11.18 -40.26 12.73
C ASP A 188 9.74 -40.75 12.96
N ILE A 189 8.96 -40.08 13.80
CA ILE A 189 7.54 -40.37 14.02
C ILE A 189 6.70 -39.47 13.13
N THR A 190 5.81 -40.04 12.30
CA THR A 190 4.88 -39.27 11.47
C THR A 190 3.86 -38.54 12.35
N VAL A 191 3.86 -37.20 12.27
CA VAL A 191 2.98 -36.32 13.06
C VAL A 191 1.95 -35.58 12.20
N GLY A 192 2.09 -35.63 10.87
CA GLY A 192 1.19 -34.91 9.98
C GLY A 192 1.43 -35.21 8.51
N ARG A 193 0.64 -34.56 7.66
CA ARG A 193 0.75 -34.61 6.19
C ARG A 193 0.58 -33.21 5.63
N ILE A 194 1.19 -32.96 4.49
CA ILE A 194 1.08 -31.71 3.73
C ILE A 194 0.45 -32.05 2.38
N GLY A 195 -0.61 -31.32 2.04
CA GLY A 195 -1.36 -31.47 0.79
C GLY A 195 -1.08 -30.36 -0.21
N GLU A 196 -1.75 -30.43 -1.36
CA GLU A 196 -1.75 -29.39 -2.39
C GLU A 196 -2.23 -28.04 -1.83
N ASP A 197 -1.65 -26.95 -2.35
CA ASP A 197 -1.79 -25.55 -1.96
C ASP A 197 -1.35 -25.19 -0.52
N GLU A 198 -0.91 -26.16 0.28
CA GLU A 198 -0.51 -25.92 1.66
C GLU A 198 0.87 -25.23 1.74
N ILE A 199 0.99 -24.22 2.61
CA ILE A 199 2.25 -23.54 2.89
C ILE A 199 2.92 -24.19 4.09
N PHE A 200 4.18 -24.60 3.93
CA PHE A 200 4.92 -25.29 4.97
C PHE A 200 6.34 -24.74 5.17
N GLY A 201 6.89 -24.99 6.35
CA GLY A 201 8.16 -24.39 6.76
C GLY A 201 8.10 -22.90 7.11
N ALA A 202 6.92 -22.28 7.12
CA ALA A 202 6.75 -20.87 7.47
C ALA A 202 7.13 -20.54 8.93
N MET A 203 6.79 -21.43 9.87
CA MET A 203 7.02 -21.24 11.32
C MET A 203 8.47 -20.90 11.66
N ALA A 204 9.41 -21.72 11.18
CA ALA A 204 10.83 -21.53 11.46
C ALA A 204 11.39 -20.26 10.79
N ALA A 205 10.92 -19.93 9.58
CA ALA A 205 11.30 -18.69 8.90
C ALA A 205 10.84 -17.44 9.67
N LEU A 206 9.62 -17.47 10.21
CA LEU A 206 9.01 -16.35 10.95
C LEU A 206 9.53 -16.18 12.38
N THR A 207 9.79 -17.29 13.08
CA THR A 207 10.23 -17.28 14.49
C THR A 207 11.76 -17.23 14.64
N HIS A 208 12.50 -17.39 13.54
CA HIS A 208 13.95 -17.56 13.54
C HIS A 208 14.44 -18.75 14.37
N ALA A 209 13.56 -19.72 14.62
CA ALA A 209 13.90 -21.00 15.21
C ALA A 209 14.42 -21.99 14.14
N ASP A 210 15.08 -23.05 14.58
CA ASP A 210 15.44 -24.17 13.70
C ASP A 210 14.19 -24.97 13.27
N ARG A 211 14.32 -25.79 12.22
CA ARG A 211 13.21 -26.63 11.73
C ARG A 211 12.74 -27.59 12.82
N SER A 212 11.46 -27.52 13.16
CA SER A 212 10.85 -28.37 14.19
C SER A 212 10.57 -29.81 13.73
N ALA A 213 10.56 -30.07 12.42
CA ALA A 213 10.19 -31.35 11.84
C ALA A 213 10.89 -31.57 10.48
N THR A 214 11.02 -32.83 10.11
CA THR A 214 11.42 -33.29 8.77
C THR A 214 10.19 -33.40 7.89
N VAL A 215 10.26 -32.94 6.64
CA VAL A 215 9.21 -33.12 5.63
C VAL A 215 9.75 -34.02 4.53
N ARG A 216 9.05 -35.13 4.26
CA ARG A 216 9.43 -36.13 3.27
C ARG A 216 8.31 -36.35 2.26
N ALA A 217 8.65 -36.37 0.98
CA ALA A 217 7.69 -36.61 -0.09
C ALA A 217 7.11 -38.04 -0.01
N LYS A 218 5.78 -38.19 -0.04
CA LYS A 218 5.09 -39.49 -0.15
C LYS A 218 4.78 -39.84 -1.60
N THR A 219 4.49 -38.84 -2.42
CA THR A 219 4.33 -38.93 -3.88
C THR A 219 5.37 -38.05 -4.56
N THR A 220 5.43 -38.07 -5.90
CA THR A 220 6.11 -36.99 -6.62
C THR A 220 5.44 -35.66 -6.24
N CYS A 221 6.24 -34.70 -5.78
CA CYS A 221 5.77 -33.41 -5.27
C CYS A 221 6.37 -32.28 -6.11
N SER A 222 5.52 -31.37 -6.57
CA SER A 222 5.95 -30.10 -7.17
C SER A 222 5.89 -29.03 -6.10
N VAL A 223 7.02 -28.42 -5.79
CA VAL A 223 7.16 -27.49 -4.67
C VAL A 223 7.69 -26.15 -5.16
N VAL A 224 7.01 -25.09 -4.73
CA VAL A 224 7.43 -23.70 -4.90
C VAL A 224 8.25 -23.30 -3.68
N LYS A 225 9.48 -22.83 -3.91
CA LYS A 225 10.45 -22.45 -2.89
C LYS A 225 10.69 -20.95 -2.91
N VAL A 226 10.44 -20.30 -1.78
CA VAL A 226 10.52 -18.84 -1.61
C VAL A 226 11.57 -18.51 -0.54
N PRO A 227 12.57 -17.65 -0.81
CA PRO A 227 13.50 -17.18 0.21
C PRO A 227 12.77 -16.51 1.38
N LYS A 228 13.25 -16.70 2.61
CA LYS A 228 12.64 -16.15 3.83
C LYS A 228 12.43 -14.63 3.76
N GLU A 229 13.39 -13.90 3.18
CA GLU A 229 13.35 -12.45 3.07
C GLU A 229 12.19 -12.02 2.16
N GLN A 230 12.07 -12.67 0.99
CA GLN A 230 10.97 -12.44 0.05
C GLN A 230 9.62 -12.84 0.63
N PHE A 231 9.56 -13.95 1.37
CA PHE A 231 8.32 -14.38 2.03
C PHE A 231 7.84 -13.37 3.07
N THR A 232 8.77 -12.76 3.82
CA THR A 232 8.45 -11.71 4.79
C THR A 232 7.88 -10.46 4.11
N GLU A 233 8.39 -10.10 2.93
CA GLU A 233 7.84 -9.01 2.11
C GLU A 233 6.46 -9.35 1.54
N LEU A 234 6.28 -10.56 1.01
CA LEU A 234 4.98 -11.06 0.51
C LEU A 234 3.91 -10.99 1.59
N ILE A 235 4.22 -11.39 2.82
CA ILE A 235 3.30 -11.29 3.96
C ILE A 235 2.88 -9.84 4.21
N LYS A 236 3.84 -8.89 4.22
CA LYS A 236 3.53 -7.47 4.46
C LYS A 236 2.63 -6.88 3.38
N ASN A 237 2.78 -7.34 2.14
CA ASN A 237 2.16 -6.73 0.98
C ASN A 237 0.91 -7.49 0.49
N ASN A 238 0.68 -8.74 0.92
CA ASN A 238 -0.44 -9.57 0.49
C ASN A 238 -1.25 -10.15 1.67
N PRO A 239 -2.34 -9.46 2.08
CA PRO A 239 -3.22 -9.91 3.16
C PRO A 239 -3.81 -11.31 2.96
N ALA A 240 -3.98 -11.76 1.71
CA ALA A 240 -4.54 -13.09 1.42
C ALA A 240 -3.56 -14.22 1.83
N THR A 241 -2.25 -14.01 1.65
CA THR A 241 -1.22 -15.00 2.06
C THR A 241 -1.21 -15.21 3.57
N ILE A 242 -1.37 -14.12 4.35
CA ILE A 242 -1.51 -14.21 5.81
C ILE A 242 -2.77 -14.99 6.18
N HIS A 243 -3.88 -14.72 5.51
CA HIS A 243 -5.14 -15.38 5.78
C HIS A 243 -5.05 -16.91 5.55
N SER A 244 -4.44 -17.36 4.45
CA SER A 244 -4.21 -18.79 4.21
C SER A 244 -3.31 -19.43 5.28
N LEU A 245 -2.21 -18.78 5.64
CA LEU A 245 -1.33 -19.26 6.72
C LEU A 245 -2.07 -19.43 8.05
N LEU A 246 -2.92 -18.47 8.41
CA LEU A 246 -3.71 -18.54 9.65
C LEU A 246 -4.68 -19.72 9.62
N ILE A 247 -5.30 -20.00 8.47
CA ILE A 247 -6.19 -21.15 8.29
C ILE A 247 -5.40 -22.46 8.42
N ASP A 248 -4.25 -22.58 7.75
CA ASP A 248 -3.43 -23.80 7.78
C ASP A 248 -2.91 -24.10 9.19
N MET A 249 -2.48 -23.07 9.92
CA MET A 249 -2.09 -23.19 11.32
C MET A 249 -3.26 -23.62 12.21
N ALA A 250 -4.45 -23.04 12.01
CA ALA A 250 -5.65 -23.42 12.77
C ALA A 250 -6.03 -24.88 12.51
N ASN A 251 -6.02 -25.32 11.25
CA ASN A 251 -6.30 -26.71 10.88
C ASN A 251 -5.28 -27.68 11.49
N SER A 252 -4.00 -27.30 11.50
CA SER A 252 -2.94 -28.09 12.14
C SER A 252 -3.17 -28.27 13.64
N ILE A 253 -3.54 -27.19 14.35
CA ILE A 253 -3.85 -27.24 15.79
C ILE A 253 -5.06 -28.12 16.07
N VAL A 254 -6.12 -28.03 15.26
CA VAL A 254 -7.32 -28.86 15.39
C VAL A 254 -6.97 -30.34 15.22
N ASN A 255 -6.25 -30.70 14.16
CA ASN A 255 -5.82 -32.08 13.90
C ASN A 255 -4.95 -32.64 15.04
N LEU A 256 -4.00 -31.84 15.56
CA LEU A 256 -3.16 -32.22 16.70
C LEU A 256 -3.99 -32.48 17.97
N ASN A 257 -4.98 -31.62 18.25
CA ASN A 257 -5.86 -31.79 19.40
C ASN A 257 -6.73 -33.05 19.27
N GLU A 258 -7.28 -33.34 18.09
CA GLU A 258 -8.08 -34.55 17.84
C GLU A 258 -7.26 -35.83 18.08
N GLN A 259 -6.00 -35.85 17.62
CA GLN A 259 -5.09 -36.97 17.85
C GLN A 259 -4.78 -37.16 19.35
N LEU A 260 -4.54 -36.07 20.09
CA LEU A 260 -4.29 -36.13 21.54
C LEU A 260 -5.50 -36.63 22.33
N VAL A 261 -6.72 -36.22 21.95
CA VAL A 261 -7.96 -36.71 22.57
C VAL A 261 -8.17 -38.19 22.26
N GLY A 262 -7.93 -38.62 21.01
CA GLY A 262 -8.02 -40.03 20.63
C GLY A 262 -7.03 -40.94 21.37
N LEU A 263 -5.82 -40.45 21.64
CA LEU A 263 -4.80 -41.16 22.43
C LEU A 263 -5.15 -41.26 23.92
N ARG A 264 -5.88 -40.28 24.48
CA ARG A 264 -6.37 -40.34 25.87
C ARG A 264 -7.57 -41.27 26.02
N GLY A 265 -8.48 -41.29 25.05
CA GLY A 265 -9.67 -42.16 25.09
C GLY A 265 -9.39 -43.65 24.82
N SER A 266 -8.17 -44.01 24.40
CA SER A 266 -7.75 -45.41 24.21
C SER A 266 -6.93 -45.98 25.38
N ASN A 267 -6.68 -45.16 26.42
CA ASN A 267 -5.99 -45.55 27.66
C ASN A 267 -6.94 -45.58 28.89
N GLU A 268 -8.25 -45.51 28.69
CA GLU A 268 -9.31 -45.80 29.68
C GLU A 268 -10.06 -47.09 29.28
#